data_AF-A0A8J3LY85-F1
#
_entry.id   AF-A0A8J3LY85-F1
#
_cell.length_a   1.000
_cell.length_b   1.000
_cell.length_c   1.000
_cell.angle_alpha   90.00
_cell.angle_beta   90.00
_cell.angle_gamma   90.00
#
_symmetry.space_group_name_H-M   'P 1'
#
loop_
_entity.id
_entity.type
_entity.pdbx_description
1 polymer ?
#
loop_
_entity_poly.entity_id
_entity_poly.type
_entity_poly.pdbx_seq_one_letter_code
_entity_poly.pdbx_strand_id
1 'polypeptide(L)'
;MVRFSYQRPSTGSLRRSTCLAVVALIASTGCAHRPARWVSAQPPAPQPSLAAPSAEVIPSAAAAPADLPVVTYGPAPAGFPSDPDALSTAHLAEGLHPTRKLAAYDAPGGQPRAFLAPTISGVEVTMPVVARKSGWTAVMLPSANRTIAWLPPGDGFTTVPLRDQLVVYRSTHEMRWFRDGALFRSWPVTLGVRQTPTPLGRTFILGRSSLPGAVYANTDVFALGAVPDDVNAVPAGLRGAHIGIHTWHNDRTLGKDDSDGCIRLTKSGQQLLLQELVPGTAVVVLDGPAG
;
A
#
# COMPACT_ATOMS: atom_id res chain seq x y z
N MET A 1 -1.26 -19.84 5.69
CA MET A 1 -2.31 -18.82 5.52
C MET A 1 -2.81 -18.35 6.87
N VAL A 2 -3.41 -17.16 6.94
CA VAL A 2 -3.87 -16.53 8.18
C VAL A 2 -5.39 -16.34 8.14
N ARG A 3 -6.11 -16.90 9.12
CA ARG A 3 -7.54 -16.62 9.36
C ARG A 3 -7.65 -15.62 10.51
N PHE A 4 -8.48 -14.58 10.32
CA PHE A 4 -8.68 -13.54 11.32
C PHE A 4 -10.02 -13.73 12.03
N SER A 5 -9.96 -13.76 13.36
CA SER A 5 -11.08 -13.55 14.27
C SER A 5 -10.66 -12.48 15.28
N TYR A 6 -11.49 -11.45 15.46
CA TYR A 6 -11.17 -10.22 16.18
C TYR A 6 -10.82 -10.47 17.66
N GLN A 7 -9.70 -9.89 18.12
CA GLN A 7 -9.41 -9.65 19.55
C GLN A 7 -8.96 -8.18 19.73
N ARG A 8 -9.55 -7.50 20.72
CA ARG A 8 -9.36 -6.05 21.00
C ARG A 8 -7.95 -5.76 21.54
N PRO A 9 -7.19 -4.82 20.95
CA PRO A 9 -5.95 -4.31 21.55
C PRO A 9 -6.21 -3.24 22.61
N SER A 10 -5.42 -3.23 23.69
CA SER A 10 -5.38 -2.18 24.71
C SER A 10 -4.51 -0.99 24.25
N THR A 11 -4.95 0.22 24.57
CA THR A 11 -4.35 1.48 24.12
C THR A 11 -3.30 2.00 25.12
N GLY A 12 -2.11 2.35 24.62
CA GLY A 12 -1.07 3.08 25.35
C GLY A 12 -0.79 4.44 24.67
N SER A 13 -0.70 5.51 25.46
CA SER A 13 -0.60 6.89 24.97
C SER A 13 0.82 7.31 24.56
N LEU A 14 0.97 8.01 23.44
CA LEU A 14 2.21 8.69 23.03
C LEU A 14 2.21 10.18 23.45
N ARG A 15 3.33 10.63 24.03
CA ARG A 15 3.64 12.05 24.30
C ARG A 15 4.34 12.68 23.09
N ARG A 16 3.93 13.90 22.75
CA ARG A 16 4.51 14.75 21.69
C ARG A 16 5.74 15.51 22.19
N SER A 17 6.74 15.72 21.32
CA SER A 17 7.86 16.65 21.52
C SER A 17 7.94 17.66 20.37
N THR A 18 8.25 18.91 20.74
CA THR A 18 8.24 20.14 19.92
C THR A 18 9.63 20.45 19.36
N CYS A 19 9.73 20.94 18.11
CA CYS A 19 10.98 21.44 17.52
C CYS A 19 11.05 22.98 17.56
N LEU A 20 12.23 23.53 17.90
CA LEU A 20 12.57 24.96 17.81
C LEU A 20 13.21 25.26 16.45
N ALA A 21 12.85 26.40 15.84
CA ALA A 21 13.46 26.93 14.62
C ALA A 21 14.50 28.01 14.96
N VAL A 22 15.61 28.03 14.21
CA VAL A 22 16.66 29.08 14.27
C VAL A 22 16.60 29.89 12.98
N VAL A 23 16.54 31.22 13.12
CA VAL A 23 16.58 32.21 12.03
C VAL A 23 18.02 32.74 11.92
N ALA A 24 18.56 32.79 10.70
CA ALA A 24 19.83 33.44 10.41
C ALA A 24 19.63 34.63 9.45
N LEU A 25 20.09 35.81 9.89
CA LEU A 25 20.22 37.04 9.11
C LEU A 25 21.49 36.99 8.25
N ILE A 26 21.41 37.48 7.00
CA ILE A 26 22.60 37.73 6.16
C ILE A 26 22.60 39.21 5.76
N ALA A 27 23.74 39.84 6.04
CA ALA A 27 24.04 41.25 5.78
C ALA A 27 24.42 41.49 4.31
N SER A 28 23.97 42.62 3.78
CA SER A 28 24.32 43.12 2.45
C SER A 28 25.59 43.96 2.48
N THR A 29 26.47 43.75 1.49
CA THR A 29 27.50 44.73 1.11
C THR A 29 27.48 44.87 -0.40
N GLY A 30 27.34 46.12 -0.87
CA GLY A 30 27.31 46.45 -2.29
C GLY A 30 28.69 46.83 -2.84
N CYS A 31 28.80 46.91 -4.16
CA CYS A 31 29.74 47.81 -4.84
C CYS A 31 29.33 48.10 -6.30
N ALA A 32 29.31 49.40 -6.58
CA ALA A 32 29.63 50.14 -7.82
C ALA A 32 29.06 49.69 -9.18
N HIS A 33 28.16 50.52 -9.71
CA HIS A 33 27.71 50.54 -11.10
C HIS A 33 28.67 51.31 -12.03
N ARG A 34 28.87 50.80 -13.26
CA ARG A 34 29.35 51.56 -14.42
C ARG A 34 28.16 52.02 -15.26
N PRO A 35 28.19 53.22 -15.90
CA PRO A 35 27.07 53.66 -16.72
C PRO A 35 27.13 52.97 -18.09
N ALA A 36 26.08 52.22 -18.43
CA ALA A 36 25.88 51.70 -19.78
C ALA A 36 25.12 52.74 -20.62
N ARG A 37 25.58 52.93 -21.85
CA ARG A 37 24.99 53.80 -22.87
C ARG A 37 23.58 53.34 -23.21
N TRP A 38 22.64 54.28 -23.27
CA TRP A 38 21.27 54.06 -23.70
C TRP A 38 21.24 53.83 -25.20
N VAL A 39 20.94 52.59 -25.61
CA VAL A 39 20.42 52.29 -26.95
C VAL A 39 18.91 52.22 -26.79
N SER A 40 18.16 53.03 -27.55
CA SER A 40 16.71 53.00 -27.55
C SER A 40 16.21 51.61 -27.96
N ALA A 41 15.61 50.88 -27.02
CA ALA A 41 14.96 49.61 -27.28
C ALA A 41 13.61 49.85 -27.97
N GLN A 42 13.41 49.17 -29.10
CA GLN A 42 12.13 49.13 -29.80
C GLN A 42 11.09 48.36 -28.95
N PRO A 43 9.81 48.77 -28.91
CA PRO A 43 8.80 48.07 -28.13
C PRO A 43 8.69 46.60 -28.56
N PRO A 44 8.65 45.64 -27.62
CA PRO A 44 8.47 44.24 -27.96
C PRO A 44 7.09 44.03 -28.61
N ALA A 45 7.06 43.22 -29.67
CA ALA A 45 5.81 42.80 -30.29
C ALA A 45 4.92 42.08 -29.26
N PRO A 46 3.59 42.24 -29.32
CA PRO A 46 2.67 41.58 -28.38
C PRO A 46 2.86 40.07 -28.45
N GLN A 47 3.21 39.46 -27.32
CA GLN A 47 3.31 38.01 -27.21
C GLN A 47 1.90 37.40 -27.37
N PRO A 48 1.75 36.29 -28.13
CA PRO A 48 0.47 35.58 -28.17
C PRO A 48 0.11 35.14 -26.76
N SER A 49 -1.06 35.58 -26.29
CA SER A 49 -1.63 35.19 -25.01
C SER A 49 -1.73 33.67 -24.96
N LEU A 50 -0.94 33.03 -24.10
CA LEU A 50 -1.10 31.62 -23.79
C LEU A 50 -2.51 31.44 -23.23
N ALA A 51 -3.34 30.68 -23.95
CA ALA A 51 -4.66 30.31 -23.47
C ALA A 51 -4.53 29.79 -22.03
N ALA A 52 -5.33 30.35 -21.12
CA ALA A 52 -5.37 29.89 -19.74
C ALA A 52 -5.64 28.37 -19.73
N PRO A 53 -4.95 27.58 -18.88
CA PRO A 53 -5.18 26.14 -18.82
C PRO A 53 -6.66 25.90 -18.56
N SER A 54 -7.33 25.25 -19.52
CA SER A 54 -8.72 24.86 -19.39
C SER A 54 -8.84 23.98 -18.15
N ALA A 55 -9.67 24.38 -17.19
CA ALA A 55 -9.86 23.63 -15.96
C ALA A 55 -10.24 22.18 -16.30
N GLU A 56 -9.43 21.22 -15.85
CA GLU A 56 -9.70 19.80 -16.08
C GLU A 56 -11.02 19.44 -15.39
N VAL A 57 -11.98 18.94 -16.18
CA VAL A 57 -13.31 18.57 -15.67
C VAL A 57 -13.16 17.30 -14.84
N ILE A 58 -13.45 17.39 -13.54
CA ILE A 58 -13.46 16.22 -12.65
C ILE A 58 -14.75 15.42 -12.91
N PRO A 59 -14.67 14.13 -13.27
CA PRO A 59 -15.84 13.29 -13.45
C PRO A 59 -16.69 13.22 -12.16
N SER A 60 -18.00 13.43 -12.28
CA SER A 60 -18.92 13.37 -11.14
C SER A 60 -19.09 11.94 -10.63
N ALA A 61 -19.15 11.76 -9.31
CA ALA A 61 -19.45 10.48 -8.70
C ALA A 61 -20.96 10.21 -8.68
N ALA A 62 -21.39 9.06 -9.21
CA ALA A 62 -22.77 8.62 -9.08
C ALA A 62 -23.12 8.32 -7.60
N ALA A 63 -24.38 8.54 -7.19
CA ALA A 63 -24.82 8.22 -5.84
C ALA A 63 -24.70 6.70 -5.59
N ALA A 64 -24.08 6.32 -4.46
CA ALA A 64 -23.97 4.92 -4.06
C ALA A 64 -25.25 4.42 -3.38
N PRO A 65 -25.88 3.35 -3.89
CA PRO A 65 -26.98 2.67 -3.20
C PRO A 65 -26.56 2.21 -1.79
N ALA A 66 -27.47 2.33 -0.83
CA ALA A 66 -27.17 2.06 0.58
C ALA A 66 -26.96 0.56 0.89
N ASP A 67 -27.44 -0.32 0.01
CA ASP A 67 -27.38 -1.78 0.08
C ASP A 67 -26.11 -2.39 -0.54
N LEU A 68 -25.22 -1.56 -1.10
CA LEU A 68 -23.95 -2.04 -1.61
C LEU A 68 -23.14 -2.76 -0.51
N PRO A 69 -22.44 -3.84 -0.86
CA PRO A 69 -21.63 -4.59 0.09
C PRO A 69 -20.49 -3.74 0.65
N VAL A 70 -20.05 -4.07 1.87
CA VAL A 70 -18.84 -3.49 2.47
C VAL A 70 -17.69 -4.46 2.26
N VAL A 71 -16.52 -3.97 1.84
CA VAL A 71 -15.31 -4.80 1.73
C VAL A 71 -14.88 -5.27 3.12
N THR A 72 -14.58 -6.57 3.25
CA THR A 72 -14.14 -7.20 4.51
C THR A 72 -12.96 -8.15 4.24
N TYR A 73 -12.58 -8.99 5.21
CA TYR A 73 -11.64 -10.11 4.99
C TYR A 73 -12.22 -11.25 4.13
N GLY A 74 -13.52 -11.20 3.81
CA GLY A 74 -14.09 -12.08 2.79
C GLY A 74 -13.66 -11.67 1.38
N PRO A 75 -13.95 -12.51 0.36
CA PRO A 75 -13.73 -12.13 -1.03
C PRO A 75 -14.34 -10.77 -1.36
N ALA A 76 -13.57 -9.90 -2.00
CA ALA A 76 -14.08 -8.58 -2.35
C ALA A 76 -15.22 -8.67 -3.37
N PRO A 77 -16.17 -7.71 -3.35
CA PRO A 77 -17.21 -7.60 -4.38
C PRO A 77 -16.63 -7.49 -5.79
N ALA A 78 -17.31 -8.06 -6.77
CA ALA A 78 -16.81 -8.16 -8.14
C ALA A 78 -16.96 -6.86 -8.96
N GLY A 79 -16.16 -6.79 -10.02
CA GLY A 79 -16.21 -5.79 -11.11
C GLY A 79 -15.58 -4.44 -10.80
N PHE A 80 -14.71 -4.40 -9.81
CA PHE A 80 -13.61 -3.45 -9.79
C PHE A 80 -12.59 -3.76 -10.91
N PRO A 81 -11.87 -2.75 -11.42
CA PRO A 81 -10.88 -2.94 -12.48
C PRO A 81 -9.63 -3.64 -11.94
N SER A 82 -8.95 -4.35 -12.85
CA SER A 82 -7.61 -4.86 -12.58
C SER A 82 -6.62 -3.73 -12.38
N ASP A 83 -5.62 -4.02 -11.58
CA ASP A 83 -4.45 -3.18 -11.40
C ASP A 83 -3.56 -3.22 -12.66
N PRO A 84 -3.38 -2.10 -13.39
CA PRO A 84 -2.59 -2.09 -14.62
C PRO A 84 -1.10 -2.32 -14.38
N ASP A 85 -0.58 -2.00 -13.19
CA ASP A 85 0.85 -2.08 -12.85
C ASP A 85 1.09 -3.13 -11.76
N ALA A 86 0.35 -4.24 -11.82
CA ALA A 86 0.34 -5.28 -10.80
C ALA A 86 1.72 -5.85 -10.46
N LEU A 87 2.71 -5.79 -11.37
CA LEU A 87 4.07 -6.30 -11.14
C LEU A 87 5.10 -5.19 -10.87
N SER A 88 4.67 -3.92 -10.82
CA SER A 88 5.58 -2.80 -10.63
C SER A 88 6.17 -2.77 -9.22
N THR A 89 7.47 -2.53 -9.13
CA THR A 89 8.19 -2.24 -7.88
C THR A 89 8.32 -0.75 -7.63
N ALA A 90 7.63 0.12 -8.39
CA ALA A 90 7.61 1.54 -8.11
C ALA A 90 7.16 1.80 -6.66
N HIS A 91 7.89 2.66 -5.96
CA HIS A 91 7.62 2.93 -4.56
C HIS A 91 6.26 3.63 -4.41
N LEU A 92 5.36 3.01 -3.64
CA LEU A 92 4.06 3.58 -3.29
C LEU A 92 4.21 4.38 -1.99
N ALA A 93 4.47 5.69 -2.13
CA ALA A 93 4.83 6.55 -1.00
C ALA A 93 3.65 7.01 -0.14
N GLU A 94 2.42 6.68 -0.53
CA GLU A 94 1.20 7.18 0.10
C GLU A 94 0.14 6.08 0.21
N GLY A 95 -0.47 5.97 1.38
CA GLY A 95 -1.65 5.17 1.65
C GLY A 95 -2.85 6.06 1.95
N LEU A 96 -4.03 5.50 1.78
CA LEU A 96 -5.31 6.15 2.05
C LEU A 96 -6.03 5.39 3.17
N HIS A 97 -6.42 6.13 4.21
CA HIS A 97 -7.20 5.63 5.33
C HIS A 97 -8.59 6.29 5.34
N PRO A 98 -9.69 5.52 5.17
CA PRO A 98 -11.03 6.07 5.25
C PRO A 98 -11.34 6.60 6.65
N THR A 99 -11.86 7.82 6.79
CA THR A 99 -12.34 8.38 8.08
C THR A 99 -13.81 8.07 8.33
N ARG A 100 -14.52 7.63 7.27
CA ARG A 100 -15.90 7.15 7.28
C ARG A 100 -16.06 6.09 6.19
N LYS A 101 -17.26 5.53 6.09
CA LYS A 101 -17.61 4.63 5.00
C LYS A 101 -17.59 5.39 3.65
N LEU A 102 -16.76 4.95 2.71
CA LEU A 102 -16.59 5.56 1.38
C LEU A 102 -17.11 4.65 0.29
N ALA A 103 -17.84 5.20 -0.66
CA ALA A 103 -18.19 4.49 -1.89
C ALA A 103 -16.94 4.32 -2.76
N ALA A 104 -16.73 3.09 -3.23
CA ALA A 104 -15.64 2.71 -4.10
C ALA A 104 -16.18 2.34 -5.48
N TYR A 105 -15.53 2.86 -6.52
CA TYR A 105 -16.01 2.84 -7.91
C TYR A 105 -15.08 2.02 -8.80
N ASP A 106 -15.63 1.57 -9.94
CA ASP A 106 -14.88 0.83 -10.95
C ASP A 106 -14.07 1.73 -11.91
N ALA A 107 -14.37 3.02 -11.98
CA ALA A 107 -13.61 4.01 -12.73
C ALA A 107 -13.91 5.44 -12.22
N PRO A 108 -13.10 6.45 -12.58
CA PRO A 108 -13.48 7.85 -12.42
C PRO A 108 -14.81 8.14 -13.13
N GLY A 109 -15.82 8.58 -12.38
CA GLY A 109 -17.19 8.78 -12.89
C GLY A 109 -17.95 7.48 -13.24
N GLY A 110 -17.41 6.33 -12.84
CA GLY A 110 -18.01 5.01 -13.07
C GLY A 110 -19.10 4.65 -12.05
N GLN A 111 -19.32 3.35 -11.88
CA GLN A 111 -20.36 2.82 -10.99
C GLN A 111 -19.81 2.47 -9.61
N PRO A 112 -20.52 2.80 -8.52
CA PRO A 112 -20.14 2.36 -7.18
C PRO A 112 -20.38 0.86 -7.05
N ARG A 113 -19.39 0.14 -6.52
CA ARG A 113 -19.40 -1.34 -6.44
C ARG A 113 -19.46 -1.86 -5.01
N ALA A 114 -18.89 -1.10 -4.08
CA ALA A 114 -18.83 -1.46 -2.67
C ALA A 114 -18.55 -0.23 -1.82
N PHE A 115 -18.61 -0.42 -0.51
CA PHE A 115 -18.08 0.53 0.46
C PHE A 115 -16.75 0.07 1.07
N LEU A 116 -15.84 1.02 1.27
CA LEU A 116 -14.64 0.86 2.09
C LEU A 116 -14.90 1.50 3.45
N ALA A 117 -14.75 0.74 4.53
CA ALA A 117 -14.92 1.22 5.89
C ALA A 117 -13.57 1.62 6.51
N PRO A 118 -13.55 2.46 7.56
CA PRO A 118 -12.32 2.82 8.28
C PRO A 118 -11.58 1.61 8.87
N THR A 119 -12.34 0.56 9.23
CA THR A 119 -11.80 -0.67 9.80
C THR A 119 -12.41 -1.90 9.14
N ILE A 120 -11.66 -2.99 9.10
CA ILE A 120 -12.16 -4.34 8.80
C ILE A 120 -11.96 -5.20 10.04
N SER A 121 -13.07 -5.68 10.61
CA SER A 121 -13.10 -6.38 11.92
C SER A 121 -12.28 -5.66 12.99
N GLY A 122 -12.44 -4.33 13.12
CA GLY A 122 -11.78 -3.51 14.14
C GLY A 122 -10.29 -3.21 13.89
N VAL A 123 -9.72 -3.67 12.78
CA VAL A 123 -8.36 -3.29 12.35
C VAL A 123 -8.46 -2.11 11.39
N GLU A 124 -7.76 -1.01 11.67
CA GLU A 124 -7.66 0.14 10.77
C GLU A 124 -7.06 -0.25 9.43
N VAL A 125 -7.69 0.21 8.34
CA VAL A 125 -7.27 -0.12 6.98
C VAL A 125 -6.59 1.07 6.36
N THR A 126 -5.36 0.87 5.88
CA THR A 126 -4.65 1.80 5.02
C THR A 126 -4.36 1.10 3.71
N MET A 127 -4.87 1.63 2.60
CA MET A 127 -4.71 1.06 1.26
C MET A 127 -3.73 1.92 0.46
N PRO A 128 -2.68 1.35 -0.14
CA PRO A 128 -1.76 2.14 -0.96
C PRO A 128 -2.47 2.82 -2.13
N VAL A 129 -2.13 4.09 -2.33
CA VAL A 129 -2.53 4.86 -3.50
C VAL A 129 -1.64 4.44 -4.67
N VAL A 130 -2.27 3.95 -5.74
CA VAL A 130 -1.56 3.44 -6.91
C VAL A 130 -1.62 4.38 -8.11
N ALA A 131 -2.63 5.23 -8.18
CA ALA A 131 -2.74 6.24 -9.23
C ALA A 131 -3.65 7.40 -8.80
N ARG A 132 -3.50 8.54 -9.47
CA ARG A 132 -4.46 9.65 -9.45
C ARG A 132 -4.84 9.99 -10.88
N LYS A 133 -6.12 10.24 -11.13
CA LYS A 133 -6.62 10.58 -12.48
C LYS A 133 -7.82 11.50 -12.38
N SER A 134 -7.71 12.69 -12.97
CA SER A 134 -8.79 13.69 -13.03
C SER A 134 -9.46 13.95 -11.68
N GLY A 135 -8.64 14.09 -10.62
CA GLY A 135 -9.09 14.31 -9.24
C GLY A 135 -9.48 13.05 -8.45
N TRP A 136 -9.63 11.90 -9.11
CA TRP A 136 -9.92 10.62 -8.46
C TRP A 136 -8.65 9.93 -7.99
N THR A 137 -8.77 9.12 -6.94
CA THR A 137 -7.65 8.38 -6.34
C THR A 137 -7.91 6.88 -6.47
N ALA A 138 -6.99 6.15 -7.10
CA ALA A 138 -7.02 4.69 -7.14
C ALA A 138 -6.24 4.10 -5.97
N VAL A 139 -6.83 3.11 -5.30
CA VAL A 139 -6.20 2.39 -4.18
C VAL A 139 -6.22 0.89 -4.43
N MET A 140 -5.23 0.15 -3.89
CA MET A 140 -5.30 -1.32 -3.90
C MET A 140 -6.47 -1.81 -3.03
N LEU A 141 -7.27 -2.73 -3.58
CA LEU A 141 -8.45 -3.25 -2.89
C LEU A 141 -8.06 -4.37 -1.90
N PRO A 142 -8.52 -4.32 -0.63
CA PRO A 142 -8.36 -5.45 0.28
C PRO A 142 -9.04 -6.71 -0.23
N SER A 143 -8.48 -7.87 0.09
CA SER A 143 -9.08 -9.19 -0.17
C SER A 143 -9.37 -9.47 -1.65
N ALA A 144 -8.61 -8.82 -2.53
CA ALA A 144 -8.66 -8.98 -3.98
C ALA A 144 -7.26 -8.88 -4.58
N ASN A 145 -6.85 -9.91 -5.32
CA ASN A 145 -5.53 -9.90 -5.96
C ASN A 145 -5.54 -9.00 -7.19
N ARG A 146 -4.56 -8.08 -7.27
CA ARG A 146 -4.28 -7.28 -8.47
C ARG A 146 -5.52 -6.50 -8.94
N THR A 147 -6.25 -5.93 -7.99
CA THR A 147 -7.50 -5.19 -8.21
C THR A 147 -7.44 -3.86 -7.48
N ILE A 148 -7.96 -2.81 -8.12
CA ILE A 148 -7.96 -1.45 -7.58
C ILE A 148 -9.39 -0.93 -7.47
N ALA A 149 -9.61 0.04 -6.58
CA ALA A 149 -10.84 0.80 -6.52
C ALA A 149 -10.57 2.29 -6.71
N TRP A 150 -11.49 2.98 -7.37
CA TRP A 150 -11.44 4.42 -7.53
C TRP A 150 -12.28 5.12 -6.48
N LEU A 151 -11.70 6.13 -5.85
CA LEU A 151 -12.35 6.97 -4.84
C LEU A 151 -12.48 8.40 -5.39
N PRO A 152 -13.68 9.01 -5.26
CA PRO A 152 -13.89 10.37 -5.70
C PRO A 152 -13.08 11.36 -4.84
N PRO A 153 -12.80 12.56 -5.35
CA PRO A 153 -12.23 13.63 -4.53
C PRO A 153 -13.17 13.94 -3.35
N GLY A 154 -12.59 14.26 -2.20
CA GLY A 154 -13.34 14.62 -1.00
C GLY A 154 -12.52 14.54 0.27
N ASP A 155 -13.20 14.70 1.40
CA ASP A 155 -12.63 14.75 2.76
C ASP A 155 -12.85 13.46 3.57
N GLY A 156 -13.40 12.42 2.93
CA GLY A 156 -13.79 11.17 3.58
C GLY A 156 -12.62 10.23 3.91
N PHE A 157 -11.39 10.65 3.69
CA PHE A 157 -10.18 9.91 3.99
C PHE A 157 -9.04 10.84 4.39
N THR A 158 -8.05 10.27 5.07
CA THR A 158 -6.73 10.88 5.28
C THR A 158 -5.68 10.11 4.51
N THR A 159 -4.54 10.76 4.31
CA THR A 159 -3.38 10.15 3.66
C THR A 159 -2.34 9.77 4.72
N VAL A 160 -1.67 8.65 4.50
CA VAL A 160 -0.67 8.08 5.39
C VAL A 160 0.63 7.96 4.60
N PRO A 161 1.75 8.58 5.03
CA PRO A 161 3.02 8.40 4.36
C PRO A 161 3.50 6.95 4.51
N LEU A 162 3.87 6.34 3.40
CA LEU A 162 4.42 4.99 3.34
C LEU A 162 5.89 5.11 2.92
N ARG A 163 6.79 4.64 3.77
CA ARG A 163 8.25 4.72 3.53
C ARG A 163 8.84 3.38 3.16
N ASP A 164 8.14 2.30 3.49
CA ASP A 164 8.65 0.96 3.43
C ASP A 164 7.97 0.17 2.31
N GLN A 165 8.74 -0.71 1.67
CA GLN A 165 8.25 -1.66 0.67
C GLN A 165 8.99 -2.99 0.84
N LEU A 166 8.24 -4.09 0.76
CA LEU A 166 8.80 -5.44 0.68
C LEU A 166 8.71 -5.93 -0.77
N VAL A 167 9.79 -6.50 -1.29
CA VAL A 167 9.83 -7.18 -2.59
C VAL A 167 10.26 -8.62 -2.36
N VAL A 168 9.46 -9.57 -2.82
CA VAL A 168 9.67 -11.01 -2.64
C VAL A 168 9.92 -11.64 -4.00
N TYR A 169 11.01 -12.37 -4.13
CA TYR A 169 11.38 -13.11 -5.33
C TYR A 169 11.18 -14.61 -5.11
N ARG A 170 10.33 -15.23 -5.94
CA ARG A 170 9.99 -16.66 -5.81
C ARG A 170 11.16 -17.57 -6.18
N SER A 171 11.83 -17.29 -7.29
CA SER A 171 12.92 -18.12 -7.83
C SER A 171 14.16 -18.18 -6.93
N THR A 172 14.45 -17.11 -6.19
CA THR A 172 15.62 -17.02 -5.30
C THR A 172 15.26 -17.15 -3.82
N HIS A 173 13.97 -17.30 -3.50
CA HIS A 173 13.45 -17.35 -2.12
C HIS A 173 13.97 -16.20 -1.25
N GLU A 174 13.97 -14.99 -1.81
CA GLU A 174 14.51 -13.80 -1.15
C GLU A 174 13.41 -12.77 -0.94
N MET A 175 13.33 -12.23 0.27
CA MET A 175 12.57 -11.01 0.54
C MET A 175 13.53 -9.86 0.82
N ARG A 176 13.38 -8.77 0.07
CA ARG A 176 14.09 -7.51 0.25
C ARG A 176 13.16 -6.47 0.83
N TRP A 177 13.65 -5.73 1.81
CA TRP A 177 12.98 -4.59 2.38
C TRP A 177 13.68 -3.32 1.95
N PHE A 178 12.93 -2.44 1.31
CA PHE A 178 13.33 -1.10 0.93
C PHE A 178 12.72 -0.06 1.88
N ARG A 179 13.52 0.94 2.25
CA ARG A 179 13.09 2.11 3.01
C ARG A 179 13.48 3.36 2.24
N ASP A 180 12.49 4.18 1.91
CA ASP A 180 12.62 5.36 1.05
C ASP A 180 13.30 5.01 -0.30
N GLY A 181 12.98 3.84 -0.85
CA GLY A 181 13.54 3.32 -2.11
C GLY A 181 14.95 2.71 -2.00
N ALA A 182 15.63 2.82 -0.86
CA ALA A 182 16.93 2.20 -0.64
C ALA A 182 16.79 0.80 -0.01
N LEU A 183 17.60 -0.17 -0.45
CA LEU A 183 17.64 -1.49 0.17
C LEU A 183 18.10 -1.35 1.63
N PHE A 184 17.23 -1.72 2.56
CA PHE A 184 17.49 -1.66 3.99
C PHE A 184 17.93 -3.02 4.54
N ARG A 185 17.28 -4.12 4.13
CA ARG A 185 17.59 -5.48 4.58
C ARG A 185 17.09 -6.53 3.61
N SER A 186 17.63 -7.74 3.67
CA SER A 186 17.08 -8.92 3.01
C SER A 186 17.09 -10.16 3.91
N TRP A 187 16.23 -11.12 3.57
CA TRP A 187 16.13 -12.41 4.25
C TRP A 187 15.85 -13.53 3.24
N PRO A 188 16.34 -14.76 3.50
CA PRO A 188 15.77 -15.93 2.87
C PRO A 188 14.34 -16.16 3.39
N VAL A 189 13.46 -16.68 2.55
CA VAL A 189 12.06 -16.96 2.89
C VAL A 189 11.61 -18.35 2.46
N THR A 190 10.57 -18.86 3.11
CA THR A 190 9.79 -20.01 2.62
C THR A 190 8.56 -19.51 1.90
N LEU A 191 8.24 -20.09 0.75
CA LEU A 191 7.12 -19.67 -0.09
C LEU A 191 6.15 -20.81 -0.35
N GLY A 192 5.06 -20.49 -1.06
CA GLY A 192 4.01 -21.44 -1.40
C GLY A 192 4.48 -22.57 -2.29
N VAL A 193 4.04 -23.79 -2.01
CA VAL A 193 4.24 -24.95 -2.89
C VAL A 193 3.57 -24.74 -4.25
N ARG A 194 3.95 -25.55 -5.26
CA ARG A 194 3.40 -25.43 -6.62
C ARG A 194 1.87 -25.49 -6.69
N GLN A 195 1.24 -26.27 -5.81
CA GLN A 195 -0.21 -26.39 -5.73
C GLN A 195 -0.89 -25.15 -5.14
N THR A 196 -0.22 -24.46 -4.22
CA THR A 196 -0.73 -23.28 -3.50
C THR A 196 0.35 -22.19 -3.50
N PRO A 197 0.72 -21.68 -4.68
CA PRO A 197 1.85 -20.77 -4.81
C PRO A 197 1.58 -19.45 -4.08
N THR A 198 2.64 -18.79 -3.62
CA THR A 198 2.53 -17.40 -3.17
C THR A 198 2.07 -16.53 -4.36
N PRO A 199 0.93 -15.82 -4.27
CA PRO A 199 0.37 -15.08 -5.39
C PRO A 199 1.32 -14.00 -5.90
N LEU A 200 1.42 -13.88 -7.22
CA LEU A 200 2.23 -12.85 -7.88
C LEU A 200 1.54 -11.48 -7.85
N GLY A 201 2.38 -10.46 -7.92
CA GLY A 201 2.00 -9.06 -8.00
C GLY A 201 2.01 -8.32 -6.66
N ARG A 202 1.65 -7.05 -6.73
CA ARG A 202 1.63 -6.15 -5.60
C ARG A 202 0.36 -6.35 -4.77
N THR A 203 0.57 -6.28 -3.47
CA THR A 203 -0.39 -6.28 -2.39
C THR A 203 0.17 -5.39 -1.28
N PHE A 204 -0.40 -5.45 -0.09
CA PHE A 204 -0.01 -4.61 1.03
C PHE A 204 -0.30 -5.30 2.35
N ILE A 205 0.36 -4.87 3.42
CA ILE A 205 0.02 -5.27 4.79
C ILE A 205 -1.36 -4.70 5.11
N LEU A 206 -2.36 -5.57 5.16
CA LEU A 206 -3.74 -5.19 5.50
C LEU A 206 -3.90 -4.97 7.00
N GLY A 207 -3.22 -5.78 7.81
CA GLY A 207 -3.32 -5.73 9.25
C GLY A 207 -2.42 -6.73 9.95
N ARG A 208 -2.45 -6.71 11.27
CA ARG A 208 -1.74 -7.66 12.13
C ARG A 208 -2.70 -8.49 12.97
N SER A 209 -2.32 -9.70 13.34
CA SER A 209 -3.04 -10.46 14.37
C SER A 209 -2.14 -11.35 15.19
N SER A 210 -2.56 -11.55 16.43
CA SER A 210 -1.99 -12.55 17.32
C SER A 210 -2.71 -13.87 17.05
N LEU A 211 -2.00 -14.81 16.44
CA LEU A 211 -2.49 -16.18 16.34
C LEU A 211 -1.90 -17.02 17.47
N PRO A 212 -2.70 -17.82 18.18
CA PRO A 212 -2.18 -18.69 19.22
C PRO A 212 -1.29 -19.78 18.61
N GLY A 213 -0.21 -20.12 19.31
CA GLY A 213 0.56 -21.35 19.07
C GLY A 213 2.05 -21.14 18.83
N ALA A 214 2.84 -22.07 19.39
CA ALA A 214 4.28 -22.15 19.18
C ALA A 214 4.68 -22.29 17.69
N VAL A 215 3.72 -22.69 16.84
CA VAL A 215 3.89 -22.77 15.38
C VAL A 215 4.29 -21.43 14.75
N TYR A 216 3.84 -20.31 15.31
CA TYR A 216 4.23 -18.94 14.92
C TYR A 216 5.32 -18.37 15.84
N ALA A 217 6.06 -19.24 16.54
CA ALA A 217 7.11 -18.89 17.50
C ALA A 217 6.72 -17.81 18.53
N ASN A 218 5.42 -17.74 18.87
CA ASN A 218 4.80 -16.74 19.75
C ASN A 218 5.01 -15.30 19.26
N THR A 219 4.93 -15.06 17.95
CA THR A 219 4.91 -13.71 17.35
C THR A 219 3.59 -13.45 16.63
N ASP A 220 3.22 -12.18 16.53
CA ASP A 220 2.14 -11.75 15.65
C ASP A 220 2.45 -12.06 14.17
N VAL A 221 1.41 -12.04 13.35
CA VAL A 221 1.47 -12.26 11.90
C VAL A 221 0.90 -11.06 11.17
N PHE A 222 1.40 -10.80 9.96
CA PHE A 222 0.75 -9.85 9.05
C PHE A 222 -0.23 -10.59 8.15
N ALA A 223 -1.45 -10.04 8.01
CA ALA A 223 -2.31 -10.30 6.87
C ALA A 223 -1.88 -9.42 5.71
N LEU A 224 -1.86 -9.99 4.52
CA LEU A 224 -1.78 -9.21 3.29
C LEU A 224 -3.19 -8.96 2.73
N GLY A 225 -3.33 -7.95 1.90
CA GLY A 225 -4.53 -7.77 1.06
C GLY A 225 -4.74 -8.93 0.06
N ALA A 226 -3.72 -9.76 -0.14
CA ALA A 226 -3.74 -10.91 -1.04
C ALA A 226 -4.42 -12.14 -0.42
N VAL A 227 -5.09 -12.89 -1.29
CA VAL A 227 -5.73 -14.19 -1.03
C VAL A 227 -5.15 -15.23 -2.00
N PRO A 228 -5.35 -16.54 -1.78
CA PRO A 228 -4.97 -17.56 -2.77
C PRO A 228 -5.60 -17.29 -4.14
N ASP A 229 -4.84 -17.46 -5.22
CA ASP A 229 -5.37 -17.32 -6.59
C ASP A 229 -6.38 -18.42 -6.94
N ASP A 230 -6.18 -19.64 -6.40
CA ASP A 230 -7.15 -20.72 -6.44
C ASP A 230 -7.61 -21.09 -5.01
N VAL A 231 -8.83 -20.68 -4.67
CA VAL A 231 -9.44 -20.96 -3.36
C VAL A 231 -9.74 -22.44 -3.15
N ASN A 232 -9.80 -23.24 -4.21
CA ASN A 232 -10.06 -24.68 -4.12
C ASN A 232 -8.77 -25.50 -3.97
N ALA A 233 -7.63 -24.94 -4.34
CA ALA A 233 -6.32 -25.55 -4.16
C ALA A 233 -5.88 -25.58 -2.68
N VAL A 234 -6.46 -24.73 -1.84
CA VAL A 234 -6.14 -24.69 -0.41
C VAL A 234 -7.03 -25.63 0.40
N PRO A 235 -6.55 -26.18 1.54
CA PRO A 235 -7.37 -26.97 2.45
C PRO A 235 -8.67 -26.25 2.81
N ALA A 236 -9.77 -27.00 2.97
CA ALA A 236 -11.09 -26.42 3.24
C ALA A 236 -11.12 -25.47 4.46
N GLY A 237 -10.34 -25.80 5.49
CA GLY A 237 -10.15 -24.97 6.69
C GLY A 237 -9.36 -23.68 6.47
N LEU A 238 -8.77 -23.48 5.29
CA LEU A 238 -8.05 -22.27 4.88
C LEU A 238 -8.77 -21.50 3.76
N ARG A 239 -9.93 -21.96 3.30
CA ARG A 239 -10.76 -21.18 2.37
C ARG A 239 -11.16 -19.86 3.03
N GLY A 240 -10.97 -18.76 2.31
CA GLY A 240 -11.17 -17.40 2.82
C GLY A 240 -10.06 -16.90 3.76
N ALA A 241 -8.94 -17.61 3.86
CA ALA A 241 -7.78 -17.12 4.57
C ALA A 241 -6.95 -16.19 3.67
N HIS A 242 -6.24 -15.27 4.30
CA HIS A 242 -5.32 -14.37 3.62
C HIS A 242 -3.93 -14.98 3.53
N ILE A 243 -3.19 -14.56 2.52
CA ILE A 243 -1.74 -14.71 2.50
C ILE A 243 -1.19 -13.86 3.64
N GLY A 244 -0.16 -14.36 4.32
CA GLY A 244 0.46 -13.65 5.42
C GLY A 244 1.98 -13.72 5.40
N ILE A 245 2.58 -12.80 6.15
CA ILE A 245 4.00 -12.79 6.49
C ILE A 245 4.13 -13.15 7.96
N HIS A 246 4.84 -14.24 8.26
CA HIS A 246 5.01 -14.72 9.63
C HIS A 246 6.23 -15.61 9.80
N THR A 247 6.72 -15.76 11.03
CA THR A 247 7.72 -16.78 11.34
C THR A 247 7.11 -18.18 11.38
N TRP A 248 7.96 -19.19 11.35
CA TRP A 248 7.61 -20.57 11.68
C TRP A 248 8.29 -21.00 12.99
N HIS A 249 7.94 -22.17 13.52
CA HIS A 249 8.53 -22.70 14.76
C HIS A 249 9.99 -23.13 14.61
N ASN A 250 10.51 -23.18 13.39
CA ASN A 250 11.93 -23.36 13.08
C ASN A 250 12.24 -22.83 11.66
N ASP A 251 13.52 -22.69 11.33
CA ASP A 251 14.00 -22.09 10.08
C ASP A 251 14.39 -23.12 8.99
N ARG A 252 14.07 -24.42 9.16
CA ARG A 252 14.56 -25.51 8.29
C ARG A 252 14.06 -25.44 6.84
N THR A 253 13.04 -24.63 6.59
CA THR A 253 12.33 -24.52 5.33
C THR A 253 12.63 -23.21 4.60
N LEU A 254 13.45 -22.33 5.16
CA LEU A 254 13.90 -21.13 4.46
C LEU A 254 14.67 -21.53 3.19
N GLY A 255 14.43 -20.84 2.09
CA GLY A 255 14.99 -21.19 0.79
C GLY A 255 14.23 -22.32 0.05
N LYS A 256 12.98 -22.61 0.45
CA LYS A 256 12.17 -23.68 -0.13
C LYS A 256 10.72 -23.25 -0.34
N ASP A 257 10.05 -23.97 -1.23
CA ASP A 257 8.59 -23.96 -1.34
C ASP A 257 8.02 -24.99 -0.35
N ASP A 258 7.43 -24.54 0.76
CA ASP A 258 6.90 -25.41 1.84
C ASP A 258 5.76 -24.75 2.65
N SER A 259 5.03 -23.83 2.03
CA SER A 259 3.86 -23.19 2.64
C SER A 259 2.62 -23.32 1.76
N ASP A 260 1.45 -23.01 2.31
CA ASP A 260 0.23 -22.79 1.54
C ASP A 260 0.14 -21.33 1.09
N GLY A 261 1.14 -20.83 0.38
CA GLY A 261 1.20 -19.47 -0.17
C GLY A 261 1.71 -18.37 0.78
N CYS A 262 1.73 -18.58 2.10
CA CYS A 262 2.34 -17.61 3.04
C CYS A 262 3.83 -17.42 2.79
N ILE A 263 4.32 -16.23 3.13
CA ILE A 263 5.74 -15.92 3.15
C ILE A 263 6.23 -16.15 4.57
N ARG A 264 7.15 -17.09 4.77
CA ARG A 264 7.76 -17.36 6.08
C ARG A 264 9.19 -16.87 6.13
N LEU A 265 9.58 -16.25 7.24
CA LEU A 265 10.92 -15.73 7.48
C LEU A 265 11.38 -16.09 8.90
N THR A 266 12.63 -15.73 9.24
CA THR A 266 13.17 -15.97 10.58
C THR A 266 12.36 -15.24 11.66
N LYS A 267 12.38 -15.77 12.89
CA LYS A 267 11.71 -15.13 14.04
C LYS A 267 12.19 -13.70 14.27
N SER A 268 13.49 -13.46 14.21
CA SER A 268 14.07 -12.13 14.39
C SER A 268 13.69 -11.18 13.26
N GLY A 269 13.61 -11.68 12.02
CA GLY A 269 13.07 -10.93 10.88
C GLY A 269 11.63 -10.51 11.12
N GLN A 270 10.76 -11.45 11.51
CA GLN A 270 9.35 -11.16 11.80
C GLN A 270 9.20 -10.12 12.92
N GLN A 271 9.96 -10.25 14.01
CA GLN A 271 9.93 -9.29 15.12
C GLN A 271 10.35 -7.88 14.67
N LEU A 272 11.38 -7.77 13.83
CA LEU A 272 11.79 -6.48 13.29
C LEU A 272 10.70 -5.88 12.39
N LEU A 273 10.11 -6.68 11.49
CA LEU A 273 9.02 -6.20 10.64
C LEU A 273 7.80 -5.74 11.47
N LEU A 274 7.45 -6.47 12.53
CA LEU A 274 6.35 -6.10 13.44
C LEU A 274 6.61 -4.82 14.21
N GLN A 275 7.87 -4.47 14.47
CA GLN A 275 8.25 -3.24 15.16
C GLN A 275 8.24 -2.04 14.23
N GLU A 276 8.57 -2.25 12.95
CA GLU A 276 8.91 -1.15 12.03
C GLU A 276 7.85 -0.89 10.96
N LEU A 277 7.12 -1.92 10.52
CA LEU A 277 6.18 -1.79 9.41
C LEU A 277 4.76 -1.46 9.87
N VAL A 278 4.09 -0.64 9.06
CA VAL A 278 2.72 -0.17 9.30
C VAL A 278 1.73 -0.79 8.30
N PRO A 279 0.42 -0.88 8.62
CA PRO A 279 -0.61 -1.17 7.63
C PRO A 279 -0.48 -0.26 6.41
N GLY A 280 -0.73 -0.81 5.23
CA GLY A 280 -0.49 -0.14 3.95
C GLY A 280 0.91 -0.34 3.39
N THR A 281 1.90 -0.82 4.16
CA THR A 281 3.23 -1.14 3.60
C THR A 281 3.10 -2.06 2.39
N ALA A 282 3.61 -1.64 1.24
CA ALA A 282 3.48 -2.37 -0.01
C ALA A 282 4.32 -3.65 0.02
N VAL A 283 3.78 -4.73 -0.54
CA VAL A 283 4.46 -6.02 -0.71
C VAL A 283 4.32 -6.42 -2.17
N VAL A 284 5.42 -6.61 -2.89
CA VAL A 284 5.41 -7.00 -4.31
C VAL A 284 6.03 -8.38 -4.45
N VAL A 285 5.28 -9.34 -4.98
CA VAL A 285 5.80 -10.69 -5.25
C VAL A 285 6.08 -10.84 -6.74
N LEU A 286 7.32 -11.21 -7.07
CA LEU A 286 7.81 -11.41 -8.43
C LEU A 286 8.35 -12.83 -8.58
N ASP A 287 8.35 -13.38 -9.80
CA ASP A 287 8.99 -14.67 -10.04
C ASP A 287 10.50 -14.59 -9.87
N GLY A 288 11.15 -13.50 -10.26
CA GLY A 288 12.59 -13.28 -10.07
C GLY A 288 12.99 -11.82 -10.22
N PRO A 289 14.23 -11.45 -9.89
CA PRO A 289 14.75 -10.11 -10.15
C PRO A 289 14.73 -9.83 -11.66
N ALA A 290 14.52 -8.56 -12.03
CA ALA A 290 14.75 -8.15 -13.41
C ALA A 290 16.21 -8.46 -13.77
N GLY A 291 16.39 -9.23 -14.84
CA GLY A 291 17.71 -9.62 -15.37
C GLY A 291 18.39 -8.49 -16.13
#